data_AF-A0A1B6JA40-F1
#
_entry.id   AF-A0A1B6JA40-F1
#
_cell.length_a   1.000
_cell.length_b   1.000
_cell.length_c   1.000
_cell.angle_alpha   90.00
_cell.angle_beta   90.00
_cell.angle_gamma   90.00
#
_symmetry.space_group_name_H-M   'P 1'
#
loop_
_entity.id
_entity.type
_entity.pdbx_description
1 polymer ?
#
loop_
_entity_poly.entity_id
_entity_poly.type
_entity_poly.pdbx_seq_one_letter_code
_entity_poly.pdbx_strand_id
1 'polypeptide(L)'
;EKKGAEGKKKGKKESLKQKKASVPKPPTPEPSIELTMSEEMIQKVIDDEEKIEKWNAYLDMVDDEVLQGLERAVECSLTLFMEEMNPDFQRAPLFEVTLELQNTDIVFVPSMIIDLEDPYCFYCVINGLLEDIVHMAIRVPRVSYSRSSLTYMDNILMSSDLNSMKNRILEQVKSTSTKAVEYLTLFEEYNYLWLDDRKLYLKQFLLYGHALSSEEELMEGKVNEEGVPLLKETPPKLLQFKIQIDEYENLYKELSTIENFMTFDRWLRVDNQPFKQALLNTVCKWGNMFKQHLVDFVINSLRELADFIEEADKG
;
A
#
# COMPACT_ATOMS: atom_id res chain seq x y z
N GLU A 1 29.26 -53.06 -18.54
CA GLU A 1 29.27 -54.52 -18.41
C GLU A 1 29.76 -54.92 -17.02
N LYS A 2 29.02 -55.82 -16.35
CA LYS A 2 29.41 -56.47 -15.09
C LYS A 2 30.44 -57.57 -15.36
N LYS A 3 31.36 -57.80 -14.42
CA LYS A 3 31.99 -59.08 -13.98
C LYS A 3 32.94 -58.71 -12.82
N GLY A 4 32.87 -59.21 -11.57
CA GLY A 4 32.23 -60.40 -11.01
C GLY A 4 33.30 -61.41 -10.59
N ALA A 5 33.46 -61.69 -9.28
CA ALA A 5 33.87 -63.01 -8.75
C ALA A 5 33.83 -63.05 -7.21
N GLU A 6 32.88 -63.84 -6.70
CA GLU A 6 32.84 -64.43 -5.36
C GLU A 6 33.90 -65.54 -5.18
N GLY A 7 34.20 -65.95 -3.94
CA GLY A 7 35.06 -67.13 -3.72
C GLY A 7 35.24 -67.61 -2.28
N LYS A 8 34.24 -68.32 -1.76
CA LYS A 8 34.11 -68.99 -0.45
C LYS A 8 35.25 -69.93 0.02
N LYS A 9 35.46 -69.89 1.35
CA LYS A 9 35.59 -70.99 2.36
C LYS A 9 36.37 -72.29 2.05
N LYS A 10 37.27 -72.64 2.98
CA LYS A 10 37.44 -73.95 3.67
C LYS A 10 38.50 -73.72 4.77
N GLY A 11 38.43 -74.19 6.02
CA GLY A 11 37.69 -75.30 6.61
C GLY A 11 38.64 -75.89 7.67
N LYS A 12 38.42 -75.53 8.94
CA LYS A 12 39.20 -75.88 10.14
C LYS A 12 38.71 -77.22 10.71
N LYS A 13 39.62 -78.09 11.17
CA LYS A 13 39.47 -79.14 12.22
C LYS A 13 40.82 -79.83 12.39
N GLU A 14 41.35 -80.23 13.55
CA GLU A 14 41.00 -80.14 14.96
C GLU A 14 42.19 -80.80 15.70
N SER A 15 42.76 -80.19 16.74
CA SER A 15 43.53 -80.93 17.75
C SER A 15 43.52 -80.13 19.05
N LEU A 16 42.73 -80.59 20.03
CA LEU A 16 42.69 -80.06 21.39
C LEU A 16 44.02 -80.29 22.12
N LYS A 17 44.48 -79.28 22.88
CA LYS A 17 45.03 -79.46 24.25
C LYS A 17 44.99 -78.13 24.99
N GLN A 18 44.53 -78.21 26.23
CA GLN A 18 44.00 -77.13 27.08
C GLN A 18 45.03 -76.03 27.42
N LYS A 19 44.60 -74.76 27.29
CA LYS A 19 45.15 -73.61 28.04
C LYS A 19 44.00 -72.94 28.78
N LYS A 20 44.15 -72.78 30.10
CA LYS A 20 43.22 -72.07 30.99
C LYS A 20 43.01 -70.64 30.46
N ALA A 21 41.80 -70.33 30.00
CA ALA A 21 41.37 -68.99 29.64
C ALA A 21 40.48 -68.44 30.76
N SER A 22 40.83 -67.26 31.26
CA SER A 22 40.07 -66.47 32.23
C SER A 22 38.67 -66.16 31.69
N VAL A 23 37.65 -66.43 32.51
CA VAL A 23 36.25 -66.08 32.23
C VAL A 23 36.11 -64.55 32.10
N PRO A 24 35.45 -64.04 31.04
CA PRO A 24 35.13 -62.62 30.91
C PRO A 24 34.00 -62.23 31.88
N LYS A 25 34.17 -61.10 32.58
CA LYS A 25 33.15 -60.50 33.46
C LYS A 25 31.87 -60.17 32.66
N PRO A 26 30.66 -60.35 33.24
CA PRO A 26 29.41 -59.90 32.63
C PRO A 26 29.37 -58.37 32.48
N PRO A 27 28.59 -57.83 31.53
CA PRO A 27 28.49 -56.40 31.29
C PRO A 27 27.90 -55.70 32.52
N THR A 28 28.51 -54.57 32.88
CA THR A 28 28.06 -53.64 33.91
C THR A 28 26.62 -53.21 33.61
N PRO A 29 25.68 -53.27 34.58
CA PRO A 29 24.34 -52.71 34.39
C PRO A 29 24.45 -51.19 34.18
N GLU A 30 23.68 -50.69 33.21
CA GLU A 30 23.54 -49.25 32.97
C GLU A 30 23.11 -48.55 34.26
N PRO A 31 23.63 -47.34 34.56
CA PRO A 31 23.24 -46.62 35.76
C PRO A 31 21.76 -46.23 35.65
N SER A 32 20.95 -46.81 36.53
CA SER A 32 19.60 -46.35 36.82
C SER A 32 19.68 -44.88 37.24
N ILE A 33 19.08 -44.01 36.44
CA ILE A 33 18.95 -42.59 36.75
C ILE A 33 18.09 -42.48 38.01
N GLU A 34 18.69 -42.12 39.15
CA GLU A 34 17.95 -41.80 40.36
C GLU A 34 17.21 -40.48 40.11
N LEU A 35 15.88 -40.57 40.00
CA LEU A 35 15.00 -39.42 39.92
C LEU A 35 15.13 -38.62 41.22
N THR A 36 15.18 -37.30 41.11
CA THR A 36 15.14 -36.40 42.27
C THR A 36 13.83 -36.59 43.04
N MET A 37 13.80 -36.26 44.33
CA MET A 37 12.59 -36.32 45.16
C MET A 37 11.41 -35.54 44.56
N SER A 38 11.68 -34.46 43.82
CA SER A 38 10.70 -33.71 43.03
C SER A 38 10.16 -34.52 41.84
N GLU A 39 11.02 -35.22 41.11
CA GLU A 39 10.63 -36.05 39.97
C GLU A 39 9.87 -37.31 40.42
N GLU A 40 10.24 -37.93 41.54
CA GLU A 40 9.49 -39.05 42.12
C GLU A 40 8.09 -38.64 42.63
N MET A 41 7.94 -37.42 43.18
CA MET A 41 6.64 -36.89 43.58
C MET A 41 5.76 -36.59 42.37
N ILE A 42 6.32 -36.04 41.30
CA ILE A 42 5.62 -35.81 40.03
C ILE A 42 5.16 -37.15 39.45
N GLN A 43 6.02 -38.18 39.47
CA GLN A 43 5.67 -39.51 38.96
C GLN A 43 4.51 -40.16 39.74
N LYS A 44 4.49 -40.03 41.07
CA LYS A 44 3.38 -40.52 41.93
C LYS A 44 2.04 -39.79 41.71
N VAL A 45 2.07 -38.59 41.14
CA VAL A 45 0.86 -37.84 40.75
C VAL A 45 0.40 -38.25 39.35
N ILE A 46 1.33 -38.63 38.47
CA ILE A 46 1.06 -39.14 37.12
C ILE A 46 0.45 -40.56 37.14
N ASP A 47 0.68 -41.34 38.19
CA ASP A 47 0.11 -42.70 38.30
C ASP A 47 -1.34 -42.72 38.88
N ASP A 48 -1.89 -41.55 39.24
CA ASP A 48 -3.22 -41.40 39.84
C ASP A 48 -4.19 -40.72 38.85
N GLU A 49 -5.04 -41.54 38.20
CA GLU A 49 -6.00 -41.09 37.17
C GLU A 49 -6.90 -39.94 37.67
N GLU A 50 -7.32 -39.97 38.94
CA GLU A 50 -8.21 -38.95 39.52
C GLU A 50 -7.49 -37.61 39.72
N LYS A 51 -6.18 -37.64 40.03
CA LYS A 51 -5.36 -36.42 40.13
C LYS A 51 -5.04 -35.83 38.77
N ILE A 52 -4.77 -36.67 37.76
CA ILE A 52 -4.58 -36.21 36.38
C ILE A 52 -5.85 -35.55 35.85
N GLU A 53 -7.01 -36.14 36.11
CA GLU A 53 -8.31 -35.57 35.69
C GLU A 53 -8.54 -34.19 36.33
N LYS A 54 -8.31 -34.06 37.65
CA LYS A 54 -8.41 -32.77 38.34
C LYS A 54 -7.40 -31.74 37.85
N TRP A 55 -6.18 -32.16 37.52
CA TRP A 55 -5.15 -31.29 36.95
C TRP A 55 -5.51 -30.82 35.54
N ASN A 56 -6.01 -31.71 34.68
CA ASN A 56 -6.50 -31.35 33.35
C ASN A 56 -7.69 -30.39 33.42
N ALA A 57 -8.64 -30.62 34.34
CA ALA A 57 -9.74 -29.70 34.57
C ALA A 57 -9.27 -28.31 35.04
N TYR A 58 -8.24 -28.26 35.89
CA TYR A 58 -7.60 -27.00 36.29
C TYR A 58 -6.92 -26.31 35.10
N LEU A 59 -6.17 -27.04 34.27
CA LEU A 59 -5.55 -26.49 33.07
C LEU A 59 -6.58 -25.97 32.07
N ASP A 60 -7.71 -26.67 31.91
CA ASP A 60 -8.83 -26.22 31.07
C ASP A 60 -9.44 -24.92 31.59
N MET A 61 -9.62 -24.79 32.91
CA MET A 61 -10.08 -23.54 33.54
C MET A 61 -9.09 -22.38 33.30
N VAL A 62 -7.78 -22.62 33.46
CA VAL A 62 -6.76 -21.60 33.19
C VAL A 62 -6.73 -21.23 31.71
N ASP A 63 -6.87 -22.21 30.82
CA ASP A 63 -6.94 -22.01 29.37
C ASP A 63 -8.14 -21.13 28.97
N ASP A 64 -9.30 -21.32 29.62
CA ASP A 64 -10.49 -20.47 29.46
C ASP A 64 -10.28 -19.02 29.92
N GLU A 65 -9.57 -18.82 31.04
CA GLU A 65 -9.23 -17.48 31.53
C GLU A 65 -8.25 -16.76 30.59
N VAL A 66 -7.27 -17.49 30.04
CA VAL A 66 -6.31 -16.94 29.06
C VAL A 66 -7.04 -16.55 27.77
N LEU A 67 -7.95 -17.41 27.27
CA LEU A 67 -8.74 -17.11 26.08
C LEU A 67 -9.59 -15.85 26.29
N GLN A 68 -10.33 -15.76 27.39
CA GLN A 68 -11.13 -14.56 27.71
C GLN A 68 -10.27 -13.29 27.81
N GLY A 69 -9.07 -13.40 28.37
CA GLY A 69 -8.12 -12.29 28.44
C GLY A 69 -7.68 -11.81 27.04
N LEU A 70 -7.38 -12.74 26.13
CA LEU A 70 -7.01 -12.43 24.76
C LEU A 70 -8.18 -11.85 23.96
N GLU A 71 -9.39 -12.40 24.11
CA GLU A 71 -10.61 -11.86 23.51
C GLU A 71 -10.84 -10.41 23.93
N ARG A 72 -10.73 -10.10 25.22
CA ARG A 72 -10.85 -8.73 25.74
C ARG A 72 -9.76 -7.80 25.21
N ALA A 73 -8.54 -8.29 25.03
CA ALA A 73 -7.45 -7.48 24.47
C ALA A 73 -7.70 -7.11 23.00
N VAL A 74 -8.20 -8.07 22.20
CA VAL A 74 -8.62 -7.84 20.82
C VAL A 74 -9.82 -6.89 20.78
N GLU A 75 -10.86 -7.16 21.57
CA GLU A 75 -12.05 -6.31 21.69
C GLU A 75 -11.69 -4.87 22.05
N CYS A 76 -10.82 -4.66 23.03
CA CYS A 76 -10.36 -3.33 23.42
C CYS A 76 -9.69 -2.61 22.25
N SER A 77 -8.83 -3.29 21.49
CA SER A 77 -8.16 -2.72 20.33
C SER A 77 -9.15 -2.36 19.22
N LEU A 78 -10.11 -3.22 18.92
CA LEU A 78 -11.16 -2.95 17.92
C LEU A 78 -12.09 -1.81 18.35
N THR A 79 -12.41 -1.73 19.65
CA THR A 79 -13.25 -0.65 20.21
C THR A 79 -12.59 0.71 20.04
N LEU A 80 -11.26 0.79 20.23
CA LEU A 80 -10.52 2.03 19.98
C LEU A 80 -10.69 2.51 18.54
N PHE A 81 -10.55 1.62 17.54
CA PHE A 81 -10.79 1.99 16.14
C PHE A 81 -12.21 2.52 15.93
N MET A 82 -13.21 1.87 16.51
CA MET A 82 -14.61 2.29 16.35
C MET A 82 -14.92 3.62 17.01
N GLU A 83 -14.31 3.90 18.17
CA GLU A 83 -14.45 5.18 18.86
C GLU A 83 -13.78 6.31 18.08
N GLU A 84 -12.56 6.09 17.60
CA GLU A 84 -11.80 7.10 16.84
C GLU A 84 -12.38 7.32 15.43
N MET A 85 -13.02 6.32 14.82
CA MET A 85 -13.72 6.45 13.53
C MET A 85 -15.16 6.96 13.67
N ASN A 86 -15.62 7.26 14.88
CA ASN A 86 -16.97 7.73 15.10
C ASN A 86 -17.08 9.25 14.79
N PRO A 87 -17.93 9.66 13.82
CA PRO A 87 -18.08 11.07 13.44
C PRO A 87 -18.65 11.97 14.55
N ASP A 88 -19.31 11.40 15.56
CA ASP A 88 -19.85 12.16 16.68
C ASP A 88 -18.77 12.60 17.69
N PHE A 89 -17.59 11.97 17.67
CA PHE A 89 -16.48 12.32 18.56
C PHE A 89 -15.53 13.33 17.90
N GLN A 90 -15.31 14.46 18.58
CA GLN A 90 -14.40 15.52 18.12
C GLN A 90 -12.97 15.28 18.62
N ARG A 91 -12.28 14.31 18.01
CA ARG A 91 -10.83 14.13 18.17
C ARG A 91 -10.10 14.54 16.89
N ALA A 92 -8.77 14.59 16.97
CA ALA A 92 -7.95 14.80 15.78
C ALA A 92 -8.10 13.61 14.81
N PRO A 93 -7.97 13.81 13.49
CA PRO A 93 -8.04 12.72 12.52
C PRO A 93 -7.05 11.60 12.87
N LEU A 94 -7.53 10.35 12.83
CA LEU A 94 -6.77 9.16 13.16
C LEU A 94 -5.71 8.84 12.09
N PHE A 95 -6.09 8.97 10.82
CA PHE A 95 -5.23 8.64 9.69
C PHE A 95 -5.04 9.84 8.77
N GLU A 96 -3.87 9.89 8.14
CA GLU A 96 -3.54 10.83 7.07
C GLU A 96 -3.14 10.08 5.81
N VAL A 97 -3.66 10.54 4.67
CA VAL A 97 -3.33 10.08 3.32
C VAL A 97 -2.92 11.29 2.51
N THR A 98 -1.92 11.15 1.65
CA THR A 98 -1.43 12.25 0.83
C THR A 98 -2.03 12.17 -0.57
N LEU A 99 -2.48 13.30 -1.10
CA LEU A 99 -2.87 13.45 -2.49
C LEU A 99 -1.72 14.04 -3.29
N GLU A 100 -1.33 13.35 -4.37
CA GLU A 100 -0.21 13.75 -5.23
C GLU A 100 -0.62 13.74 -6.70
N LEU A 101 0.01 14.62 -7.49
CA LEU A 101 -0.04 14.56 -8.95
C LEU A 101 1.27 13.94 -9.44
N GLN A 102 1.25 12.65 -9.78
CA GLN A 102 2.40 11.92 -10.28
C GLN A 102 2.32 11.82 -11.80
N ASN A 103 3.18 12.58 -12.48
CA ASN A 103 3.20 12.72 -13.94
C ASN A 103 1.86 13.22 -14.49
N THR A 104 0.99 12.31 -14.92
CA THR A 104 -0.32 12.56 -15.53
C THR A 104 -1.47 12.07 -14.66
N ASP A 105 -1.19 11.43 -13.53
CA ASP A 105 -2.19 10.74 -12.72
C ASP A 105 -2.30 11.38 -11.33
N ILE A 106 -3.55 11.57 -10.89
CA ILE A 106 -3.84 11.94 -9.51
C ILE A 106 -3.87 10.67 -8.68
N VAL A 107 -2.98 10.57 -7.70
CA VAL A 107 -2.82 9.36 -6.88
C VAL A 107 -2.89 9.68 -5.40
N PHE A 108 -3.49 8.77 -4.65
CA PHE A 108 -3.41 8.77 -3.19
C PHE A 108 -2.24 7.92 -2.73
N VAL A 109 -1.55 8.37 -1.69
CA VAL A 109 -0.45 7.65 -1.04
C VAL A 109 -0.75 7.54 0.47
N PRO A 110 -1.12 6.36 0.98
CA PRO A 110 -1.39 5.10 0.27
C PRO A 110 -2.63 5.15 -0.64
N SER A 111 -2.73 4.21 -1.58
CA SER A 111 -3.85 4.17 -2.54
C SER A 111 -5.19 3.97 -1.84
N MET A 112 -6.17 4.82 -2.16
CA MET A 112 -7.55 4.72 -1.67
C MET A 112 -8.43 3.83 -2.56
N ILE A 113 -7.91 3.39 -3.71
CA ILE A 113 -8.57 2.42 -4.57
C ILE A 113 -8.43 1.05 -3.92
N ILE A 114 -9.55 0.35 -3.75
CA ILE A 114 -9.56 -0.98 -3.14
C ILE A 114 -9.08 -1.99 -4.18
N ASP A 115 -7.83 -2.39 -4.05
CA ASP A 115 -7.20 -3.46 -4.83
C ASP A 115 -6.67 -4.52 -3.86
N LEU A 116 -7.29 -5.70 -3.85
CA LEU A 116 -6.91 -6.80 -2.96
C LEU A 116 -5.58 -7.46 -3.37
N GLU A 117 -5.07 -7.19 -4.57
CA GLU A 117 -3.77 -7.64 -5.04
C GLU A 117 -2.64 -6.72 -4.57
N ASP A 118 -2.95 -5.45 -4.26
CA ASP A 118 -1.99 -4.47 -3.75
C ASP A 118 -1.96 -4.46 -2.20
N PRO A 119 -0.94 -5.03 -1.55
CA PRO A 119 -0.86 -5.03 -0.09
C PRO A 119 -0.67 -3.63 0.51
N TYR A 120 -0.29 -2.64 -0.29
CA TYR A 120 -0.09 -1.25 0.15
C TYR A 120 -1.34 -0.38 -0.04
N CYS A 121 -2.42 -0.94 -0.57
CA CYS A 121 -3.72 -0.28 -0.63
C CYS A 121 -4.18 0.07 0.80
N PHE A 122 -4.76 1.25 1.01
CA PHE A 122 -5.13 1.72 2.35
C PHE A 122 -6.05 0.72 3.06
N TYR A 123 -7.03 0.17 2.35
CA TYR A 123 -7.92 -0.87 2.87
C TYR A 123 -7.14 -2.12 3.34
N CYS A 124 -6.14 -2.55 2.56
CA CYS A 124 -5.32 -3.72 2.79
C CYS A 124 -4.41 -3.52 4.00
N VAL A 125 -3.83 -2.32 4.13
CA VAL A 125 -3.04 -1.91 5.29
C VAL A 125 -3.89 -1.94 6.56
N ILE A 126 -5.10 -1.37 6.55
CA ILE A 126 -5.98 -1.41 7.71
C ILE A 126 -6.41 -2.85 8.02
N ASN A 127 -6.79 -3.65 7.02
CA ASN A 127 -7.12 -5.05 7.24
C ASN A 127 -5.94 -5.82 7.86
N GLY A 128 -4.72 -5.59 7.36
CA GLY A 128 -3.49 -6.14 7.92
C GLY A 128 -3.29 -5.77 9.38
N LEU A 129 -3.50 -4.51 9.76
CA LEU A 129 -3.45 -4.09 11.17
C LEU A 129 -4.49 -4.80 12.04
N LEU A 130 -5.72 -4.98 11.53
CA LEU A 130 -6.77 -5.71 12.25
C LEU A 130 -6.42 -7.20 12.39
N GLU A 131 -5.82 -7.80 11.36
CA GLU A 131 -5.29 -9.16 11.46
C GLU A 131 -4.15 -9.24 12.49
N ASP A 132 -3.19 -8.31 12.46
CA ASP A 132 -2.05 -8.30 13.39
C ASP A 132 -2.49 -8.21 14.86
N ILE A 133 -3.57 -7.47 15.13
CA ILE A 133 -4.23 -7.44 16.44
C ILE A 133 -4.68 -8.85 16.82
N VAL A 134 -5.37 -9.59 15.94
CA VAL A 134 -5.81 -10.96 16.24
C VAL A 134 -4.62 -11.93 16.36
N HIS A 135 -3.55 -11.73 15.58
CA HIS A 135 -2.33 -12.55 15.62
C HIS A 135 -1.59 -12.49 16.96
N MET A 136 -1.88 -11.52 17.85
CA MET A 136 -1.33 -11.52 19.21
C MET A 136 -1.62 -12.83 19.95
N ALA A 137 -2.76 -13.45 19.66
CA ALA A 137 -3.20 -14.70 20.28
C ALA A 137 -2.37 -15.93 19.88
N ILE A 138 -1.63 -15.88 18.76
CA ILE A 138 -0.70 -16.95 18.38
C ILE A 138 0.53 -17.00 19.29
N ARG A 139 0.92 -15.86 19.88
CA ARG A 139 2.15 -15.76 20.68
C ARG A 139 2.05 -16.49 22.02
N VAL A 140 0.82 -16.79 22.46
CA VAL A 140 0.56 -17.53 23.70
C VAL A 140 0.23 -18.98 23.35
N PRO A 141 1.08 -19.96 23.71
CA PRO A 141 0.76 -21.36 23.49
C PRO A 141 -0.40 -21.82 24.39
N ARG A 142 -1.17 -22.81 23.93
CA ARG A 142 -2.28 -23.37 24.71
C ARG A 142 -1.78 -23.97 26.02
N VAL A 143 -2.51 -23.67 27.08
CA VAL A 143 -2.25 -24.21 28.42
C VAL A 143 -2.90 -25.59 28.58
N SER A 144 -4.05 -25.80 27.97
CA SER A 144 -4.77 -27.07 27.99
C SER A 144 -4.20 -28.09 26.99
N TYR A 145 -3.93 -29.31 27.47
CA TYR A 145 -3.58 -30.45 26.62
C TYR A 145 -4.77 -31.04 25.86
N SER A 146 -5.98 -30.91 26.41
CA SER A 146 -7.20 -31.47 25.79
C SER A 146 -7.66 -30.62 24.59
N ARG A 147 -7.31 -29.33 24.59
CA ARG A 147 -7.72 -28.33 23.59
C ARG A 147 -6.56 -27.84 22.71
N SER A 148 -5.41 -28.50 22.76
CA SER A 148 -4.22 -28.13 22.02
C SER A 148 -4.34 -28.29 20.49
N SER A 149 -5.47 -28.80 19.99
CA SER A 149 -5.76 -28.94 18.56
C SER A 149 -6.02 -27.60 17.86
N LEU A 150 -6.46 -26.59 18.60
CA LEU A 150 -6.72 -25.24 18.10
C LEU A 150 -5.83 -24.23 18.83
N THR A 151 -5.43 -23.17 18.15
CA THR A 151 -4.79 -22.03 18.80
C THR A 151 -5.84 -21.11 19.44
N TYR A 152 -5.42 -20.21 20.34
CA TYR A 152 -6.34 -19.18 20.85
C TYR A 152 -6.85 -18.28 19.71
N MET A 153 -6.03 -18.04 18.69
CA MET A 153 -6.42 -17.26 17.51
C MET A 153 -7.59 -17.91 16.77
N ASP A 154 -7.56 -19.23 16.55
CA ASP A 154 -8.66 -19.94 15.89
C ASP A 154 -9.97 -19.75 16.66
N ASN A 155 -9.92 -19.82 18.00
CA ASN A 155 -11.09 -19.57 18.84
C ASN A 155 -11.60 -18.13 18.73
N ILE A 156 -10.69 -17.14 18.71
CA ILE A 156 -11.02 -15.72 18.55
C ILE A 156 -11.64 -15.44 17.17
N LEU A 157 -11.11 -16.04 16.11
CA LEU A 157 -11.65 -15.91 14.75
C LEU A 157 -13.04 -16.53 14.60
N MET A 158 -13.39 -17.52 15.42
CA MET A 158 -14.74 -18.10 15.47
C MET A 158 -15.75 -17.19 16.18
N SER A 159 -15.30 -16.18 16.92
CA SER A 159 -16.19 -15.22 17.59
C SER A 159 -16.92 -14.34 16.57
N SER A 160 -18.24 -14.47 16.51
CA SER A 160 -19.09 -13.65 15.63
C SER A 160 -19.01 -12.17 15.95
N ASP A 161 -18.85 -11.83 17.24
CA ASP A 161 -18.91 -10.45 17.71
C ASP A 161 -17.65 -9.70 17.31
N LEU A 162 -16.47 -10.31 17.49
CA LEU A 162 -15.19 -9.75 17.04
C LEU A 162 -15.13 -9.63 15.52
N ASN A 163 -15.61 -10.63 14.79
CA ASN A 163 -15.65 -10.57 13.33
C ASN A 163 -16.62 -9.48 12.84
N SER A 164 -17.77 -9.30 13.50
CA SER A 164 -18.70 -8.21 13.21
C SER A 164 -18.06 -6.85 13.47
N MET A 165 -17.27 -6.73 14.54
CA MET A 165 -16.53 -5.51 14.84
C MET A 165 -15.51 -5.18 13.75
N LYS A 166 -14.69 -6.14 13.35
CA LYS A 166 -13.72 -6.00 12.26
C LYS A 166 -14.39 -5.58 10.95
N ASN A 167 -15.47 -6.26 10.56
CA ASN A 167 -16.20 -5.94 9.34
C ASN A 167 -16.77 -4.53 9.35
N ARG A 168 -17.29 -4.06 10.49
CA ARG A 168 -17.79 -2.68 10.63
C ARG A 168 -16.70 -1.64 10.40
N ILE A 169 -15.49 -1.86 10.93
CA ILE A 169 -14.34 -0.99 10.70
C ILE A 169 -13.97 -0.97 9.21
N LEU A 170 -13.88 -2.15 8.58
CA LEU A 170 -13.55 -2.25 7.16
C LEU A 170 -14.61 -1.62 6.24
N GLU A 171 -15.90 -1.74 6.58
CA GLU A 171 -16.99 -1.08 5.88
C GLU A 171 -16.90 0.44 5.98
N GLN A 172 -16.57 0.98 7.16
CA GLN A 172 -16.34 2.41 7.34
C GLN A 172 -15.16 2.90 6.49
N VAL A 173 -14.03 2.18 6.54
CA VAL A 173 -12.85 2.48 5.71
C VAL A 173 -13.22 2.49 4.23
N LYS A 174 -13.97 1.49 3.76
CA LYS A 174 -14.45 1.43 2.38
C LYS A 174 -15.35 2.62 2.02
N SER A 175 -16.31 2.95 2.86
CA SER A 175 -17.23 4.08 2.64
C SER A 175 -16.48 5.42 2.56
N THR A 176 -15.58 5.68 3.51
CA THR A 176 -14.77 6.91 3.53
C THR A 176 -13.81 6.96 2.34
N SER A 177 -13.25 5.82 1.93
CA SER A 177 -12.41 5.72 0.73
C SER A 177 -13.15 6.07 -0.54
N THR A 178 -14.38 5.58 -0.71
CA THR A 178 -15.23 5.96 -1.85
C THR A 178 -15.49 7.47 -1.86
N LYS A 179 -15.82 8.08 -0.72
CA LYS A 179 -16.02 9.55 -0.63
C LYS A 179 -14.75 10.34 -0.99
N ALA A 180 -13.58 9.85 -0.57
CA ALA A 180 -12.31 10.46 -0.92
C ALA A 180 -12.00 10.37 -2.42
N VAL A 181 -12.33 9.24 -3.06
CA VAL A 181 -12.18 9.10 -4.52
C VAL A 181 -13.21 9.96 -5.26
N GLU A 182 -14.45 10.05 -4.78
CA GLU A 182 -15.48 10.94 -5.34
C GLU A 182 -15.06 12.42 -5.28
N TYR A 183 -14.30 12.83 -4.27
CA TYR A 183 -13.74 14.18 -4.19
C TYR A 183 -12.83 14.53 -5.38
N LEU A 184 -12.19 13.53 -6.01
CA LEU A 184 -11.35 13.77 -7.20
C LEU A 184 -12.15 14.22 -8.42
N THR A 185 -13.45 13.92 -8.48
CA THR A 185 -14.32 14.36 -9.58
C THR A 185 -14.37 15.88 -9.71
N LEU A 186 -14.12 16.62 -8.61
CA LEU A 186 -14.03 18.07 -8.61
C LEU A 186 -12.84 18.60 -9.42
N PHE A 187 -11.82 17.77 -9.66
CA PHE A 187 -10.62 18.17 -10.40
C PHE A 187 -10.65 17.72 -11.87
N GLU A 188 -11.66 16.97 -12.30
CA GLU A 188 -11.76 16.46 -13.68
C GLU A 188 -11.81 17.59 -14.71
N GLU A 189 -12.40 18.73 -14.37
CA GLU A 189 -12.44 19.92 -15.23
C GLU A 189 -11.04 20.45 -15.56
N TYR A 190 -10.07 20.23 -14.68
CA TYR A 190 -8.70 20.72 -14.82
C TYR A 190 -7.74 19.67 -15.43
N ASN A 191 -8.23 18.49 -15.83
CA ASN A 191 -7.42 17.39 -16.37
C ASN A 191 -6.47 17.82 -17.52
N TYR A 192 -6.95 18.71 -18.40
CA TYR A 192 -6.18 19.24 -19.53
C TYR A 192 -4.84 19.87 -19.10
N LEU A 193 -4.75 20.40 -17.87
CA LEU A 193 -3.53 21.03 -17.38
C LEU A 193 -2.34 20.07 -17.30
N TRP A 194 -2.58 18.80 -16.96
CA TRP A 194 -1.52 17.80 -16.81
C TRP A 194 -1.56 16.67 -17.85
N LEU A 195 -2.66 16.52 -18.59
CA LEU A 195 -2.75 15.57 -19.70
C LEU A 195 -2.23 16.14 -21.03
N ASP A 196 -2.45 17.42 -21.30
CA ASP A 196 -2.16 18.00 -22.62
C ASP A 196 -0.67 18.33 -22.80
N ASP A 197 -0.16 18.16 -24.02
CA ASP A 197 1.18 18.63 -24.38
C ASP A 197 1.16 20.14 -24.63
N ARG A 198 1.69 20.87 -23.64
CA ARG A 198 1.96 22.31 -23.69
C ARG A 198 2.57 22.78 -25.01
N LYS A 199 3.55 22.06 -25.56
CA LYS A 199 4.23 22.47 -26.80
C LYS A 199 3.31 22.36 -28.02
N LEU A 200 2.51 21.30 -28.07
CA LEU A 200 1.53 21.11 -29.12
C LEU A 200 0.47 22.20 -29.04
N TYR A 201 -0.06 22.46 -27.85
CA TYR A 201 -1.03 23.52 -27.61
C TYR A 201 -0.49 24.89 -28.02
N LEU A 202 0.76 25.23 -27.67
CA LEU A 202 1.37 26.48 -28.12
C LEU A 202 1.44 26.55 -29.65
N LYS A 203 1.87 25.47 -30.31
CA LYS A 203 1.97 25.44 -31.77
C LYS A 203 0.61 25.66 -32.42
N GLN A 204 -0.41 24.97 -31.94
CA GLN A 204 -1.80 25.12 -32.38
C GLN A 204 -2.30 26.56 -32.16
N PHE A 205 -2.03 27.13 -30.98
CA PHE A 205 -2.35 28.51 -30.68
C PHE A 205 -1.65 29.50 -31.62
N LEU A 206 -0.39 29.26 -32.00
CA LEU A 206 0.34 30.11 -32.94
C LEU A 206 -0.19 30.03 -34.38
N LEU A 207 -0.80 28.90 -34.77
CA LEU A 207 -1.42 28.70 -36.08
C LEU A 207 -2.81 29.31 -36.16
N TYR A 208 -3.64 29.10 -35.13
CA TYR A 208 -5.08 29.38 -35.18
C TYR A 208 -5.51 30.55 -34.29
N GLY A 209 -4.67 30.98 -33.36
CA GLY A 209 -4.89 32.17 -32.53
C GLY A 209 -5.88 32.00 -31.38
N HIS A 210 -6.33 30.77 -31.12
CA HIS A 210 -7.22 30.39 -30.03
C HIS A 210 -7.01 28.92 -29.65
N ALA A 211 -7.58 28.50 -28.52
CA ALA A 211 -7.65 27.10 -28.14
C ALA A 211 -8.53 26.35 -29.14
N LEU A 212 -8.00 25.31 -29.78
CA LEU A 212 -8.79 24.45 -30.68
C LEU A 212 -9.84 23.70 -29.85
N SER A 213 -11.08 23.68 -30.31
CA SER A 213 -12.07 22.74 -29.79
C SER A 213 -11.74 21.30 -30.21
N SER A 214 -12.27 20.29 -29.50
CA SER A 214 -12.04 18.88 -29.84
C SER A 214 -12.45 18.50 -31.27
N GLU A 215 -13.44 19.21 -31.84
CA GLU A 215 -13.86 19.04 -33.24
C GLU A 215 -12.83 19.65 -34.21
N GLU A 216 -12.27 20.82 -33.87
CA GLU A 216 -11.26 21.49 -34.68
C GLU A 216 -9.90 20.79 -34.64
N GLU A 217 -9.53 20.20 -33.50
CA GLU A 217 -8.36 19.34 -33.38
C GLU A 217 -8.48 18.10 -34.29
N LEU A 218 -9.68 17.53 -34.41
CA LEU A 218 -9.93 16.42 -35.34
C LEU A 218 -9.81 16.83 -36.81
N MET A 219 -9.95 18.11 -37.11
CA MET A 219 -9.88 18.71 -38.45
C MET A 219 -8.50 19.28 -38.76
N GLU A 220 -7.62 19.39 -37.76
CA GLU A 220 -6.24 19.82 -37.92
C GLU A 220 -5.50 18.93 -38.92
N GLY A 221 -4.88 19.54 -39.94
CA GLY A 221 -4.17 18.83 -41.00
C GLY A 221 -5.04 18.09 -42.02
N LYS A 222 -6.37 18.15 -41.91
CA LYS A 222 -7.29 17.62 -42.94
C LYS A 222 -7.61 18.69 -43.98
N VAL A 223 -7.76 18.24 -45.21
CA VAL A 223 -8.11 19.09 -46.37
C VAL A 223 -9.43 18.64 -46.98
N ASN A 224 -10.17 19.59 -47.53
CA ASN A 224 -11.41 19.36 -48.28
C ASN A 224 -11.09 18.57 -49.58
N GLU A 225 -12.11 18.10 -50.31
CA GLU A 225 -11.95 17.46 -51.64
C GLU A 225 -11.22 18.35 -52.66
N GLU A 226 -11.14 19.67 -52.39
CA GLU A 226 -10.47 20.69 -53.20
C GLU A 226 -9.05 21.03 -52.72
N GLY A 227 -8.53 20.34 -51.70
CA GLY A 227 -7.16 20.52 -51.18
C GLY A 227 -6.96 21.74 -50.27
N VAL A 228 -8.05 22.45 -49.91
CA VAL A 228 -8.03 23.56 -48.95
C VAL A 228 -8.01 23.01 -47.52
N PRO A 229 -7.20 23.54 -46.60
CA PRO A 229 -7.26 23.16 -45.19
C PRO A 229 -8.66 23.39 -44.60
N LEU A 230 -9.20 22.39 -43.91
CA LEU A 230 -10.52 22.45 -43.26
C LEU A 230 -10.53 23.48 -42.12
N LEU A 231 -9.35 23.75 -41.53
CA LEU A 231 -9.14 24.84 -40.58
C LEU A 231 -8.37 25.99 -41.20
N LYS A 232 -8.89 27.20 -41.05
CA LYS A 232 -8.23 28.42 -41.50
C LYS A 232 -7.17 28.85 -40.50
N GLU A 233 -5.94 28.96 -40.96
CA GLU A 233 -4.85 29.54 -40.18
C GLU A 233 -5.10 31.03 -39.93
N THR A 234 -5.13 31.41 -38.65
CA THR A 234 -5.29 32.79 -38.20
C THR A 234 -4.32 33.04 -37.05
N PRO A 235 -3.10 33.53 -37.33
CA PRO A 235 -2.08 33.69 -36.30
C PRO A 235 -2.55 34.65 -35.20
N PRO A 236 -2.16 34.40 -33.93
CA PRO A 236 -2.63 35.15 -32.80
C PRO A 236 -2.15 36.61 -32.83
N LYS A 237 -3.04 37.50 -32.41
CA LYS A 237 -2.71 38.89 -32.07
C LYS A 237 -2.25 38.98 -30.62
N LEU A 238 -1.51 40.03 -30.27
CA LEU A 238 -1.06 40.28 -28.89
C LEU A 238 -2.21 40.27 -27.87
N LEU A 239 -3.40 40.72 -28.28
CA LEU A 239 -4.59 40.69 -27.42
C LEU A 239 -5.00 39.26 -27.04
N GLN A 240 -4.89 38.29 -27.96
CA GLN A 240 -5.22 36.89 -27.70
C GLN A 240 -4.20 36.25 -26.74
N PHE A 241 -2.92 36.56 -26.87
CA PHE A 241 -1.91 36.16 -25.88
C PHE A 241 -2.25 36.72 -24.49
N LYS A 242 -2.64 37.99 -24.42
CA LYS A 242 -3.03 38.60 -23.15
C LYS A 242 -4.22 37.89 -22.51
N ILE A 243 -5.27 37.60 -23.29
CA ILE A 243 -6.45 36.88 -22.80
C ILE A 243 -6.05 35.52 -22.22
N GLN A 244 -5.25 34.73 -22.95
CA GLN A 244 -4.77 33.43 -22.48
C GLN A 244 -3.92 33.53 -21.22
N ILE A 245 -3.00 34.50 -21.15
CA ILE A 245 -2.18 34.73 -19.95
C ILE A 245 -3.07 35.11 -18.76
N ASP A 246 -4.02 36.02 -18.96
CA ASP A 246 -4.94 36.48 -17.91
C ASP A 246 -5.84 35.32 -17.43
N GLU A 247 -6.26 34.41 -18.31
CA GLU A 247 -7.01 33.18 -17.98
C GLU A 247 -6.21 32.28 -17.03
N TYR A 248 -4.96 31.92 -17.37
CA TYR A 248 -4.12 31.10 -16.49
C TYR A 248 -3.74 31.81 -15.18
N GLU A 249 -3.57 33.14 -15.18
CA GLU A 249 -3.34 33.90 -13.95
C GLU A 249 -4.55 33.93 -13.03
N ASN A 250 -5.76 33.98 -13.59
CA ASN A 250 -6.99 33.88 -12.81
C ASN A 250 -7.20 32.45 -12.29
N LEU A 251 -6.94 31.44 -13.12
CA LEU A 251 -6.98 30.04 -12.72
C LEU A 251 -6.00 29.75 -11.56
N TYR A 252 -4.80 30.33 -11.59
CA TYR A 252 -3.85 30.22 -10.48
C TYR A 252 -4.44 30.77 -9.17
N LYS A 253 -5.13 31.91 -9.21
CA LYS A 253 -5.77 32.50 -8.03
C LYS A 253 -6.89 31.60 -7.52
N GLU A 254 -7.72 31.07 -8.42
CA GLU A 254 -8.80 30.16 -8.08
C GLU A 254 -8.27 28.91 -7.39
N LEU A 255 -7.32 28.20 -8.00
CA LEU A 255 -6.73 26.98 -7.46
C LEU A 255 -5.91 27.23 -6.17
N SER A 256 -5.41 28.45 -5.96
CA SER A 256 -4.73 28.80 -4.70
C SER A 256 -5.67 28.80 -3.49
N THR A 257 -6.98 28.92 -3.71
CA THR A 257 -8.01 28.88 -2.65
C THR A 257 -8.34 27.47 -2.18
N ILE A 258 -7.94 26.42 -2.93
CA ILE A 258 -8.14 25.03 -2.53
C ILE A 258 -7.54 24.79 -1.14
N GLU A 259 -8.30 24.13 -0.27
CA GLU A 259 -7.86 23.82 1.09
C GLU A 259 -6.67 22.85 1.08
N ASN A 260 -5.70 23.12 1.96
CA ASN A 260 -4.50 22.30 2.10
C ASN A 260 -4.82 20.92 2.71
N PHE A 261 -5.84 20.84 3.54
CA PHE A 261 -6.25 19.60 4.21
C PHE A 261 -7.75 19.44 4.09
N MET A 262 -8.19 18.25 3.68
CA MET A 262 -9.60 17.88 3.64
C MET A 262 -9.84 16.75 4.63
N THR A 263 -10.86 16.84 5.49
CA THR A 263 -11.15 15.78 6.47
C THR A 263 -12.46 15.07 6.12
N PHE A 264 -12.40 13.75 5.93
CA PHE A 264 -13.54 12.90 5.64
C PHE A 264 -13.98 12.16 6.90
N ASP A 265 -15.29 12.17 7.17
CA ASP A 265 -15.93 11.51 8.31
C ASP A 265 -15.25 11.79 9.68
N ARG A 266 -14.47 12.89 9.75
CA ARG A 266 -13.67 13.39 10.87
C ARG A 266 -12.48 12.54 11.33
N TRP A 267 -12.35 11.30 10.85
CA TRP A 267 -11.24 10.41 11.23
C TRP A 267 -10.15 10.29 10.17
N LEU A 268 -10.44 10.60 8.90
CA LEU A 268 -9.47 10.52 7.81
C LEU A 268 -9.14 11.92 7.29
N ARG A 269 -7.86 12.32 7.35
CA ARG A 269 -7.36 13.56 6.73
C ARG A 269 -6.67 13.24 5.42
N VAL A 270 -6.99 14.00 4.39
CA VAL A 270 -6.26 14.02 3.12
C VAL A 270 -5.41 15.28 3.07
N ASP A 271 -4.10 15.11 2.95
CA ASP A 271 -3.15 16.18 2.67
C ASP A 271 -3.13 16.50 1.18
N ASN A 272 -3.69 17.66 0.82
CA ASN A 272 -3.73 18.15 -0.55
C ASN A 272 -2.53 19.04 -0.89
N GLN A 273 -1.62 19.33 0.05
CA GLN A 273 -0.52 20.27 -0.18
C GLN A 273 0.38 19.87 -1.37
N PRO A 274 0.81 18.60 -1.51
CA PRO A 274 1.67 18.20 -2.62
C PRO A 274 0.95 18.31 -3.97
N PHE A 275 -0.29 17.84 -4.04
CA PHE A 275 -1.15 18.00 -5.22
C PHE A 275 -1.34 19.47 -5.59
N LYS A 276 -1.74 20.32 -4.64
CA LYS A 276 -1.94 21.76 -4.85
C LYS A 276 -0.67 22.42 -5.35
N GLN A 277 0.48 22.10 -4.78
CA GLN A 277 1.77 22.66 -5.22
C GLN A 277 2.08 22.22 -6.66
N ALA A 278 1.90 20.94 -6.99
CA ALA A 278 2.11 20.44 -8.35
C ALA A 278 1.16 21.12 -9.36
N LEU A 279 -0.11 21.26 -9.00
CA LEU A 279 -1.14 21.90 -9.83
C LEU A 279 -0.82 23.37 -10.10
N LEU A 280 -0.51 24.15 -9.06
CA LEU A 280 -0.13 25.56 -9.18
C LEU A 280 1.14 25.73 -10.05
N ASN A 281 2.14 24.85 -9.87
CA ASN A 281 3.33 24.85 -10.71
C ASN A 281 3.00 24.56 -12.18
N THR A 282 2.07 23.65 -12.44
CA THR A 282 1.62 23.33 -13.80
C THR A 282 0.91 24.52 -14.45
N VAL A 283 0.02 25.21 -13.73
CA VAL A 283 -0.62 26.44 -14.24
C VAL A 283 0.41 27.55 -14.51
N CYS A 284 1.39 27.74 -13.61
CA CYS A 284 2.47 28.70 -13.86
C CYS A 284 3.27 28.36 -15.13
N LYS A 285 3.53 27.07 -15.36
CA LYS A 285 4.22 26.59 -16.56
C LYS A 285 3.43 26.90 -17.84
N TRP A 286 2.10 26.79 -17.83
CA TRP A 286 1.23 27.19 -18.94
C TRP A 286 1.30 28.70 -19.20
N GLY A 287 1.09 29.53 -18.19
CA GLY A 287 1.19 30.99 -18.34
C GLY A 287 2.59 31.46 -18.77
N ASN A 288 3.65 30.85 -18.24
CA ASN A 288 5.03 31.19 -18.58
C ASN A 288 5.39 30.79 -20.01
N MET A 289 4.79 29.74 -20.57
CA MET A 289 5.02 29.34 -21.96
C MET A 289 4.63 30.45 -22.94
N PHE A 290 3.46 31.08 -22.75
CA PHE A 290 3.02 32.20 -23.57
C PHE A 290 3.91 33.43 -23.40
N LYS A 291 4.28 33.75 -22.16
CA LYS A 291 5.18 34.86 -21.84
C LYS A 291 6.56 34.66 -22.49
N GLN A 292 7.12 33.46 -22.37
CA GLN A 292 8.43 33.13 -22.92
C GLN A 292 8.43 33.24 -24.44
N HIS A 293 7.39 32.73 -25.11
CA HIS A 293 7.27 32.86 -26.57
C HIS A 293 7.27 34.34 -27.02
N LEU A 294 6.53 35.21 -26.32
CA LEU A 294 6.52 36.65 -26.63
C LEU A 294 7.89 37.30 -26.41
N VAL A 295 8.58 36.95 -25.32
CA VAL A 295 9.93 37.46 -25.03
C VAL A 295 10.92 37.02 -26.12
N ASP A 296 10.92 35.73 -26.45
CA ASP A 296 11.82 35.17 -27.46
C ASP A 296 11.53 35.78 -28.85
N PHE A 297 10.26 35.98 -29.20
CA PHE A 297 9.86 36.66 -30.43
C PHE A 297 10.42 38.08 -30.50
N VAL A 298 10.25 38.89 -29.45
CA VAL A 298 10.77 40.28 -29.42
C VAL A 298 12.30 40.30 -29.50
N ILE A 299 12.98 39.43 -28.76
CA ILE A 299 14.46 39.35 -28.78
C ILE A 299 14.96 38.97 -30.18
N ASN A 300 14.34 37.97 -30.82
CA ASN A 300 14.75 37.52 -32.15
C ASN A 300 14.46 38.58 -33.21
N SER A 301 13.28 39.21 -33.20
CA SER A 301 12.98 40.30 -34.14
C SER A 301 13.90 41.52 -33.98
N LEU A 302 14.31 41.85 -32.75
CA LEU A 302 15.29 42.93 -32.53
C LEU A 302 16.68 42.56 -33.04
N ARG A 303 17.09 41.29 -32.91
CA ARG A 303 18.36 40.79 -33.48
C ARG A 303 18.32 40.82 -35.00
N GLU A 304 17.26 40.29 -35.61
CA GLU A 304 17.07 40.31 -37.06
C GLU A 304 17.08 41.74 -37.61
N LEU A 305 16.45 42.68 -36.90
CA LEU A 305 16.48 44.09 -37.28
C LEU A 305 17.88 44.69 -37.16
N ALA A 306 18.62 44.37 -36.10
CA ALA A 306 20.00 44.84 -35.92
C ALA A 306 20.92 44.28 -37.02
N ASP A 307 20.81 42.99 -37.32
CA ASP A 307 21.55 42.32 -38.39
C ASP A 307 21.19 42.93 -39.77
N PHE A 308 19.90 43.25 -40.00
CA PHE A 308 19.45 43.91 -41.21
C PHE A 308 20.02 45.33 -41.36
N ILE A 309 20.07 46.11 -40.27
CA ILE A 309 20.67 47.45 -40.28
C ILE A 309 22.17 47.34 -40.57
N GLU A 310 22.87 46.39 -39.93
CA GLU A 310 24.29 46.19 -40.15
C GLU A 310 24.61 45.77 -41.59
N GLU A 311 23.78 44.92 -42.19
CA GLU A 311 23.92 44.52 -43.59
C GLU A 311 23.58 45.67 -44.56
N ALA A 312 22.56 46.48 -44.24
CA ALA A 312 22.18 47.65 -45.03
C ALA A 312 23.24 48.77 -44.99
N ASP A 313 23.94 48.94 -43.86
CA ASP A 313 25.05 49.91 -43.74
C ASP A 313 26.34 49.44 -44.44
N LYS A 314 26.46 48.13 -44.74
CA LYS A 314 27.59 47.54 -45.50
C LYS A 314 27.39 47.57 -47.01
N GLY A 315 26.16 47.74 -47.50
CA GLY A 315 25.79 47.78 -48.93
C GLY A 315 25.75 49.20 -49.51
#